data_AF-A0A6G4ITS8-F1
#
_entry.id   AF-A0A6G4ITS8-F1
#
_cell.length_a   1.000
_cell.length_b   1.000
_cell.length_c   1.000
_cell.angle_alpha   90.00
_cell.angle_beta   90.00
_cell.angle_gamma   90.00
#
_symmetry.space_group_name_H-M   'P 1'
#
loop_
_entity.id
_entity.type
_entity.pdbx_description
1 polymer ?
#
loop_
_entity_poly.entity_id
_entity_poly.type
_entity_poly.pdbx_seq_one_letter_code
_entity_poly.pdbx_strand_id
1 'polypeptide(L)'
;MKWFKLILDVTIFILIAILLFVYTYKENEEILPDTKYPIAVTDWNKKYSKNEIYKRINQFAKNENVAIYKSTSNSVSYTHL
;
A
#
# COMPACT_ATOMS: atom_id res chain seq x y z
N MET A 1 32.55 26.66 17.96
CA MET A 1 31.92 27.89 17.40
C MET A 1 30.41 27.77 17.53
N LYS A 2 29.72 28.73 18.18
CA LYS A 2 28.27 28.64 18.47
C LYS A 2 27.42 28.39 17.21
N TRP A 3 27.84 28.91 16.07
CA TRP A 3 27.13 28.80 14.79
C TRP A 3 27.22 27.41 14.16
N PHE A 4 28.31 26.68 14.39
CA PHE A 4 28.47 25.32 13.86
C PHE A 4 27.45 24.35 14.47
N LYS A 5 27.18 24.47 15.78
CA LYS A 5 26.16 23.67 16.46
C LYS A 5 24.77 23.93 15.88
N LEU A 6 24.44 25.20 15.62
CA LEU A 6 23.15 25.60 15.08
C LEU A 6 22.93 25.03 13.66
N ILE A 7 23.95 25.08 12.81
CA ILE A 7 23.91 24.50 11.46
C ILE A 7 23.72 22.98 11.52
N LEU A 8 24.41 22.31 12.45
CA LEU A 8 24.30 20.87 12.64
C LEU A 8 22.89 20.47 13.10
N ASP A 9 22.32 21.21 14.06
CA ASP A 9 20.97 20.96 14.57
C ASP A 9 19.90 21.12 13.48
N VAL A 10 20.00 22.17 12.66
CA VAL A 10 19.09 22.40 11.52
C VAL A 10 19.22 21.27 10.48
N THR A 11 20.45 20.82 10.22
CA THR A 11 20.71 19.75 9.25
C THR A 11 20.10 18.43 9.71
N ILE A 12 20.24 18.09 11.00
CA ILE A 12 19.64 16.89 11.60
C ILE A 12 18.11 16.97 11.55
N PHE A 13 17.55 18.14 11.83
CA PHE A 13 16.09 18.34 11.76
C PHE A 13 15.54 18.11 10.35
N ILE A 14 16.21 18.65 9.32
CA ILE A 14 15.85 18.43 7.91
C ILE A 14 15.96 16.94 7.56
N LEU A 15 17.00 16.25 8.02
CA LEU A 15 17.19 14.82 7.78
C LEU A 15 16.03 13.99 8.34
N ILE A 16 15.63 14.27 9.59
CA ILE A 16 14.50 13.59 10.26
C ILE A 16 13.19 13.88 9.51
N ALA A 17 12.97 15.13 9.10
CA ALA A 17 11.76 15.52 8.36
C ALA A 17 11.64 14.77 7.03
N ILE A 18 12.73 14.63 6.28
CA ILE A 18 12.76 13.86 5.02
C ILE A 18 12.48 12.38 5.31
N LEU A 19 13.08 11.82 6.37
CA LEU A 19 12.88 10.42 6.73
C LEU A 19 11.40 10.12 7.05
N LEU A 20 10.77 10.99 7.84
CA LEU A 20 9.35 10.92 8.16
C LEU A 20 8.49 11.10 6.90
N PHE A 21 8.84 12.06 6.03
CA PHE A 21 8.12 12.28 4.79
C PHE A 21 8.13 11.04 3.89
N VAL A 22 9.29 10.41 3.70
CA VAL A 22 9.42 9.17 2.91
C VAL A 22 8.61 8.03 3.53
N TYR A 23 8.67 7.89 4.86
CA TYR A 23 7.92 6.87 5.58
C TYR A 23 6.40 7.04 5.41
N THR A 24 5.89 8.24 5.66
CA THR A 24 4.46 8.57 5.52
C THR A 24 4.01 8.50 4.06
N TYR A 25 4.85 8.91 3.10
CA TYR A 25 4.51 8.79 1.68
C TYR A 25 4.34 7.32 1.28
N LYS A 26 5.24 6.44 1.74
CA LYS A 26 5.13 5.00 1.52
C LYS A 26 3.90 4.39 2.20
N GLU A 27 3.56 4.83 3.41
CA GLU A 27 2.35 4.40 4.11
C GLU A 27 1.08 4.80 3.32
N ASN A 28 1.05 5.98 2.72
CA ASN A 28 -0.07 6.42 1.86
C ASN A 28 -0.19 5.64 0.55
N GLU A 29 0.88 5.00 0.06
CA GLU A 29 0.80 4.07 -1.07
C GLU A 29 0.20 2.71 -0.66
N GLU A 30 0.33 2.33 0.61
CA GLU A 30 -0.22 1.08 1.17
C GLU A 30 -1.69 1.21 1.60
N ILE A 31 -2.17 2.44 1.85
CA ILE A 31 -3.59 2.71 2.09
C ILE A 31 -4.32 2.63 0.75
N LEU A 32 -5.09 1.56 0.57
CA LEU A 32 -6.00 1.39 -0.57
C LEU A 32 -6.76 2.71 -0.81
N PRO A 33 -6.59 3.36 -1.98
CA PRO A 33 -7.28 4.62 -2.24
C PRO A 33 -8.78 4.37 -2.15
N ASP A 34 -9.48 5.26 -1.43
CA ASP A 34 -10.92 5.23 -1.10
C ASP A 34 -11.75 4.38 -2.08
N THR A 35 -11.84 3.07 -1.79
CA THR A 35 -12.32 2.10 -2.77
C THR A 35 -13.83 2.23 -2.87
N LYS A 36 -14.34 2.80 -3.96
CA LYS A 36 -15.80 2.94 -4.17
C LYS A 36 -16.57 1.62 -4.12
N TYR A 37 -15.92 0.50 -4.43
CA TYR A 37 -16.55 -0.83 -4.53
C TYR A 37 -15.65 -1.95 -3.98
N PRO A 38 -15.71 -2.26 -2.68
CA PRO A 38 -15.01 -3.42 -2.14
C PRO A 38 -15.67 -4.72 -2.63
N ILE A 39 -14.88 -5.60 -3.26
CA ILE A 39 -15.33 -6.93 -3.71
C ILE A 39 -14.62 -8.00 -2.86
N ALA A 40 -15.38 -8.70 -2.02
CA ALA A 40 -14.87 -9.84 -1.26
C ALA A 40 -15.16 -11.15 -2.01
N VAL A 41 -14.11 -11.92 -2.31
CA VAL A 41 -14.26 -13.26 -2.90
C VAL A 41 -14.48 -14.25 -1.77
N THR A 42 -15.74 -14.62 -1.51
CA THR A 42 -16.11 -15.54 -0.43
C THR A 42 -15.86 -17.00 -0.78
N ASP A 43 -16.01 -17.37 -2.05
CA ASP A 43 -15.87 -18.75 -2.51
C ASP A 43 -15.28 -18.82 -3.91
N TRP A 44 -14.47 -19.85 -4.16
CA TRP A 44 -13.81 -20.06 -5.45
C TRP A 44 -14.35 -21.30 -6.16
N ASN A 45 -15.19 -21.08 -7.17
CA ASN A 45 -15.57 -22.15 -8.09
C ASN A 45 -14.35 -22.52 -8.95
N LYS A 46 -13.71 -23.66 -8.63
CA LYS A 46 -12.47 -24.18 -9.26
C LYS A 46 -12.62 -24.55 -10.74
N LYS A 47 -13.77 -24.27 -11.38
CA LYS A 47 -13.98 -24.41 -12.83
C LYS A 47 -12.96 -23.64 -13.66
N TYR A 48 -12.46 -22.50 -13.15
CA TYR A 48 -11.43 -21.70 -13.80
C TYR A 48 -10.23 -21.49 -12.87
N SER A 49 -9.03 -21.40 -13.45
CA SER A 49 -7.82 -21.15 -12.68
C SER A 49 -7.81 -19.72 -12.15
N LYS A 50 -7.24 -19.51 -10.96
CA LYS A 50 -7.07 -18.16 -10.38
C LYS A 50 -6.40 -17.20 -11.35
N ASN A 51 -5.38 -17.68 -12.05
CA ASN A 51 -4.63 -16.89 -13.01
C ASN A 51 -5.47 -16.40 -14.19
N GLU A 52 -6.38 -17.25 -14.70
CA GLU A 52 -7.25 -16.92 -15.83
C GLU A 52 -8.25 -15.82 -15.47
N ILE A 53 -8.86 -15.92 -14.28
CA ILE A 53 -9.78 -14.90 -13.78
C ILE A 53 -9.04 -13.57 -13.54
N TYR A 54 -7.86 -13.59 -12.92
CA TYR A 54 -7.07 -12.37 -12.72
C TYR A 54 -6.68 -11.70 -14.04
N LYS A 55 -6.33 -12.47 -15.07
CA LYS A 55 -6.07 -11.92 -16.41
C LYS A 55 -7.28 -11.20 -16.98
N ARG A 56 -8.47 -11.80 -16.85
CA ARG A 56 -9.72 -11.22 -17.35
C ARG A 56 -10.09 -9.94 -16.60
N ILE A 57 -9.96 -9.95 -15.27
CA ILE A 57 -10.16 -8.80 -14.40
C ILE A 57 -9.21 -7.66 -14.79
N ASN A 58 -7.92 -7.95 -14.95
CA ASN A 58 -6.93 -6.96 -15.37
C ASN A 58 -7.18 -6.41 -16.78
N GLN A 59 -7.66 -7.24 -17.71
CA GLN A 59 -8.01 -6.80 -19.06
C GLN A 59 -9.22 -5.86 -19.03
N PHE A 60 -10.25 -6.18 -18.25
CA PHE A 60 -11.41 -5.32 -18.05
C PHE A 60 -11.01 -3.98 -17.42
N ALA A 61 -10.21 -4.00 -16.34
CA ALA A 61 -9.70 -2.81 -15.69
C ALA A 61 -8.93 -1.87 -16.62
N LYS A 62 -8.05 -2.43 -17.48
CA LYS A 62 -7.33 -1.63 -18.49
C LYS A 62 -8.27 -0.96 -19.48
N ASN A 63 -9.32 -1.66 -19.91
CA ASN A 63 -10.29 -1.14 -20.88
C ASN A 63 -11.17 -0.04 -20.28
N GLU A 64 -11.57 -0.17 -19.02
CA GLU A 64 -12.43 0.80 -18.33
C GLU A 64 -11.67 1.88 -17.54
N ASN A 65 -10.33 1.87 -17.62
CA ASN A 65 -9.46 2.76 -16.86
C ASN A 65 -9.68 2.68 -15.33
N VAL A 66 -9.93 1.47 -14.83
CA VAL A 66 -10.15 1.19 -13.40
C VAL A 66 -8.90 0.59 -12.78
N ALA A 67 -8.42 1.17 -11.69
CA ALA A 67 -7.33 0.61 -10.90
C ALA A 67 -7.85 -0.47 -9.95
N ILE A 68 -7.26 -1.67 -10.00
CA ILE A 68 -7.62 -2.79 -9.13
C ILE A 68 -6.48 -3.05 -8.16
N TYR A 69 -6.80 -2.99 -6.88
CA TYR A 69 -5.85 -3.25 -5.80
C TYR A 69 -6.22 -4.56 -5.11
N LYS A 70 -5.23 -5.45 -4.98
CA LYS A 70 -5.39 -6.67 -4.19
C LYS A 70 -5.12 -6.33 -2.73
N SER A 71 -6.18 -6.20 -1.93
CA SER A 71 -6.02 -6.20 -0.48
C SER A 71 -5.67 -7.60 -0.02
N THR A 72 -4.49 -7.75 0.58
CA THR A 72 -4.17 -8.93 1.37
C THR A 72 -4.36 -8.48 2.81
N SER A 73 -5.46 -8.90 3.46
CA SER A 73 -5.54 -8.72 4.91
C SER A 73 -4.34 -9.46 5.48
N ASN A 74 -3.43 -8.76 6.16
CA ASN A 74 -2.53 -9.42 7.09
C ASN A 74 -3.44 -10.04 8.15
N SER A 75 -3.82 -11.31 7.93
CA SER A 75 -4.31 -12.15 9.00
C SER A 75 -3.11 -12.31 9.93
N VAL A 76 -2.94 -11.37 10.85
CA VAL A 76 -2.15 -11.58 12.05
C VAL A 76 -2.86 -12.71 12.76
N SER A 77 -2.43 -13.94 12.49
CA SER A 77 -2.75 -15.08 13.33
C SER A 77 -2.12 -14.78 14.69
N TYR A 78 -2.91 -14.21 15.59
CA TYR A 78 -2.63 -14.29 17.00
C TYR A 78 -2.74 -15.78 17.37
N THR A 79 -1.63 -16.50 17.26
CA THR A 79 -1.44 -17.74 18.00
C THR A 79 -1.37 -17.35 19.47
N HIS A 80 -2.50 -17.46 20.17
CA HIS A 80 -2.49 -17.61 21.61
C HIS A 80 -1.72 -18.90 21.94
N LEU A 81 -0.51 -18.73 22.49
CA LEU A 81 0.17 -19.69 23.34
C LEU A 81 0.30 -19.06 24.72
#